data_AF-A0A661PEC8-F1
#
_entry.id   AF-A0A661PEC8-F1
#
_cell.length_a   1.000
_cell.length_b   1.000
_cell.length_c   1.000
_cell.angle_alpha   90.00
_cell.angle_beta   90.00
_cell.angle_gamma   90.00
#
_symmetry.space_group_name_H-M   'P 1'
#
loop_
_entity.id
_entity.type
_entity.pdbx_description
1 polymer ?
#
loop_
_entity_poly.entity_id
_entity_poly.type
_entity_poly.pdbx_seq_one_letter_code
_entity_poly.pdbx_strand_id
1 'polypeptide(L)'
;MQDKRPGISPLFLSQFEVDEAVPFQRHLNRLEVEIGQEDYSQLKRVELLDEVPDDETFAAMVEITERLLKSTQNNYNRELLKRLQTRIYLDPVHYSIYYRLPDRCLRFVATWRQAVLQRFFAGVPIEDSGWQPCGQALPEFEGRFLPDTAGGALLLRHQQGDIRQQQPLITASHGPYDPHTLEVTLYFLRTGKGGSAIINLGFAGREPLTDENMAQMEAWGVPLNPSNIDVIYPYVNEHGHPYCYKLEEGLPDYIAALELPLPDLVVDIHGCVGTFSDDRRVVVGLGGLPPFREPEQIGTFRKQEGVLYLQPGEAMRHGLAMVRELSDEMYVQFCAGAHQCYNFALLGGTQLLGFQVDPRTDVDSLLAGEERAFLPKEDLRWLPGAGANALQRIAAHKLNPHTQCLHVEIPTAVRRKMVLKLRSLEIESSLYASGL
;
A
#
# COMPACT_ATOMS: atom_id res chain seq x y z
N MET A 1 2.51 -36.94 -7.16
CA MET A 1 3.31 -35.78 -7.61
C MET A 1 3.90 -35.17 -6.36
N GLN A 2 5.24 -35.05 -6.27
CA GLN A 2 5.88 -34.36 -5.15
C GLN A 2 5.51 -32.87 -5.23
N ASP A 3 4.92 -32.33 -4.17
CA ASP A 3 4.73 -30.90 -3.98
C ASP A 3 6.09 -30.20 -3.99
N LYS A 4 6.54 -29.79 -5.17
CA LYS A 4 7.59 -28.78 -5.30
C LYS A 4 6.97 -27.46 -4.88
N ARG A 5 7.08 -27.13 -3.58
CA ARG A 5 6.83 -25.78 -3.09
C ARG A 5 7.54 -24.80 -4.04
N PRO A 6 6.87 -23.76 -4.56
CA PRO A 6 7.55 -22.78 -5.40
C PRO A 6 8.74 -22.25 -4.61
N GLY A 7 9.93 -22.30 -5.20
CA GLY A 7 11.12 -21.77 -4.56
C GLY A 7 10.92 -20.28 -4.37
N ILE A 8 10.67 -19.84 -3.14
CA ILE A 8 10.61 -18.42 -2.80
C ILE A 8 12.01 -18.03 -2.38
N SER A 9 12.50 -16.92 -2.90
CA SER A 9 13.80 -16.42 -2.46
C SER A 9 13.74 -16.13 -0.95
N PRO A 10 14.74 -16.54 -0.16
CA PRO A 10 14.84 -16.18 1.25
C PRO A 10 14.73 -14.66 1.50
N LEU A 11 15.08 -13.84 0.50
CA LEU A 11 14.94 -12.39 0.51
C LEU A 11 13.49 -11.90 0.65
N PHE A 12 12.49 -12.73 0.32
CA PHE A 12 11.07 -12.43 0.51
C PHE A 12 10.50 -13.07 1.79
N LEU A 13 11.33 -13.82 2.53
CA LEU A 13 11.00 -14.48 3.79
C LEU A 13 11.78 -13.80 4.90
N SER A 14 11.50 -12.51 5.13
CA SER A 14 12.13 -11.72 6.19
C SER A 14 11.88 -12.38 7.55
N GLN A 15 12.96 -12.73 8.24
CA GLN A 15 12.96 -13.15 9.64
C GLN A 15 13.79 -12.14 10.43
N PHE A 16 13.25 -10.94 10.59
CA PHE A 16 13.94 -9.89 11.31
C PHE A 16 14.03 -10.24 12.80
N GLU A 17 15.25 -10.39 13.30
CA GLU A 17 15.56 -10.48 14.73
C GLU A 17 16.00 -9.09 15.23
N VAL A 18 15.27 -8.56 16.21
CA VAL A 18 15.71 -7.36 16.94
C VAL A 18 16.62 -7.84 18.05
N ASP A 19 17.79 -7.20 18.18
CA ASP A 19 18.65 -7.41 19.35
C ASP A 19 17.94 -6.91 20.61
N GLU A 20 17.54 -7.83 21.49
CA GLU A 20 16.86 -7.52 22.76
C GLU A 20 17.71 -6.66 23.70
N ALA A 21 19.04 -6.67 23.54
CA ALA A 21 19.97 -5.89 24.34
C ALA A 21 20.15 -4.45 23.84
N VAL A 22 19.64 -4.12 22.65
CA VAL A 22 19.66 -2.76 22.12
C VAL A 22 18.36 -2.05 22.54
N PRO A 23 18.43 -1.03 23.41
CA PRO A 23 17.25 -0.33 23.87
C PRO A 23 16.59 0.39 22.69
N PHE A 24 15.39 -0.06 22.32
CA PHE A 24 14.37 0.69 21.57
C PHE A 24 14.91 1.65 20.50
N GLN A 25 15.88 1.23 19.69
CA GLN A 25 16.29 2.02 18.54
C GLN A 25 15.21 1.82 17.48
N ARG A 26 14.77 2.91 16.86
CA ARG A 26 13.70 2.98 15.85
C ARG A 26 14.08 2.21 14.57
N HIS A 27 14.38 0.92 14.62
CA HIS A 27 15.01 0.19 13.51
C HIS A 27 14.21 0.23 12.20
N LEU A 28 12.89 0.48 12.24
CA LEU A 28 12.02 0.38 11.06
C LEU A 28 11.16 1.63 10.77
N ASN A 29 11.17 2.68 11.60
CA ASN A 29 10.51 3.97 11.30
C ASN A 29 11.52 5.10 11.05
N ARG A 30 12.82 4.80 11.19
CA ARG A 30 13.92 5.76 11.03
C ARG A 30 13.92 6.40 9.65
N LEU A 31 13.69 5.60 8.61
CA LEU A 31 13.73 6.09 7.25
C LEU A 31 12.56 7.04 6.98
N GLU A 32 11.35 6.70 7.39
CA GLU A 32 10.15 7.52 7.17
C GLU A 32 10.22 8.85 7.93
N VAL A 33 10.61 8.79 9.21
CA VAL A 33 10.59 9.96 10.10
C VAL A 33 11.89 10.74 10.05
N GLU A 34 13.05 10.08 10.05
CA GLU A 34 14.36 10.77 10.09
C GLU A 34 14.89 11.14 8.71
N ILE A 35 14.65 10.30 7.67
CA ILE A 35 15.10 10.61 6.29
C ILE A 35 14.00 11.28 5.49
N GLY A 36 12.77 10.75 5.54
CA GLY A 36 11.61 11.32 4.86
C GLY A 36 11.14 12.64 5.49
N GLN A 37 11.38 12.84 6.79
CA GLN A 37 10.86 13.97 7.58
C GLN A 37 9.33 14.12 7.43
N GLU A 38 8.62 13.00 7.33
CA GLU A 38 7.17 13.01 7.22
C GLU A 38 6.53 13.13 8.60
N ASP A 39 5.55 14.02 8.72
CA ASP A 39 4.77 14.20 9.94
C ASP A 39 3.56 13.26 9.90
N TYR A 40 3.62 12.23 10.73
CA TYR A 40 2.58 11.22 10.86
C TYR A 40 1.76 11.37 12.15
N SER A 41 1.88 12.50 12.85
CA SER A 41 1.17 12.79 14.10
C SER A 41 -0.35 12.69 14.02
N GLN A 42 -0.90 12.85 12.81
CA GLN A 42 -2.34 12.84 12.58
C GLN A 42 -2.88 11.50 12.09
N LEU A 43 -2.02 10.50 11.83
CA LEU A 43 -2.46 9.21 11.30
C LEU A 43 -3.25 8.39 12.31
N LYS A 44 -2.69 8.27 13.52
CA LYS A 44 -3.17 7.40 14.58
C LYS A 44 -3.12 8.09 15.93
N ARG A 45 -4.16 7.81 16.72
CA ARG A 45 -4.19 8.12 18.14
C ARG A 45 -4.18 6.83 18.94
N VAL A 46 -3.38 6.79 19.99
CA VAL A 46 -3.39 5.71 20.98
C VAL A 46 -4.06 6.21 22.25
N GLU A 47 -4.91 5.39 22.82
CA GLU A 47 -5.64 5.71 24.04
C GLU A 47 -5.48 4.57 25.05
N LEU A 48 -5.19 4.91 26.30
CA LEU A 48 -5.42 4.01 27.43
C LEU A 48 -6.87 4.18 27.87
N LEU A 49 -7.65 3.10 27.86
CA LEU A 49 -9.04 3.15 28.30
C LEU A 49 -9.12 3.17 29.82
N ASP A 50 -9.93 4.08 30.37
CA ASP A 50 -10.18 4.17 31.81
C ASP A 50 -10.84 2.90 32.36
N GLU A 51 -11.71 2.28 31.56
CA GLU A 51 -12.37 1.01 31.86
C GLU A 51 -12.11 0.01 30.72
N VAL A 52 -11.78 -1.23 31.09
CA VAL A 52 -11.62 -2.32 30.14
C VAL A 52 -13.00 -2.71 29.62
N PRO A 53 -13.23 -2.76 28.29
CA PRO A 53 -14.50 -3.24 27.74
C PRO A 53 -14.87 -4.62 28.29
N ASP A 54 -16.16 -4.85 28.48
CA ASP A 54 -16.65 -6.14 28.96
C ASP A 54 -16.46 -7.25 27.91
N ASP A 55 -16.66 -8.50 28.36
CA ASP A 55 -16.48 -9.67 27.49
C ASP A 55 -17.53 -9.71 26.35
N GLU A 56 -18.72 -9.12 26.54
CA GLU A 56 -19.75 -9.02 25.50
C GLU A 56 -19.29 -8.08 24.37
N THR A 57 -18.71 -6.93 24.73
CA THR A 57 -18.13 -5.98 23.79
C THR A 57 -16.98 -6.62 23.00
N PHE A 58 -16.08 -7.34 23.67
CA PHE A 58 -15.00 -8.06 22.98
C PHE A 58 -15.50 -9.22 22.11
N ALA A 59 -16.60 -9.89 22.49
CA ALA A 59 -17.20 -10.97 21.70
C ALA A 59 -17.83 -10.47 20.40
N ALA A 60 -18.23 -9.20 20.34
CA ALA A 60 -18.71 -8.55 19.11
C ALA A 60 -17.57 -8.13 18.15
N MET A 61 -16.31 -8.16 18.62
CA MET A 61 -15.13 -7.83 17.82
C MET A 61 -14.48 -9.08 17.22
N VAL A 62 -13.65 -8.89 16.19
CA VAL A 62 -12.86 -9.98 15.61
C VAL A 62 -11.57 -10.13 16.41
N GLU A 63 -11.39 -11.24 17.12
CA GLU A 63 -10.09 -11.54 17.74
C GLU A 63 -9.06 -11.92 16.65
N ILE A 64 -7.96 -11.17 16.59
CA ILE A 64 -6.92 -11.34 15.57
C ILE A 64 -5.57 -11.77 16.14
N THR A 65 -5.49 -12.06 17.44
CA THR A 65 -4.26 -12.41 18.19
C THR A 65 -3.46 -13.54 17.51
N GLU A 66 -4.07 -14.71 17.36
CA GLU A 66 -3.38 -15.91 16.83
C GLU A 66 -2.92 -15.72 15.39
N ARG A 67 -3.75 -15.04 14.59
CA ARG A 67 -3.41 -14.72 13.21
C ARG A 67 -2.18 -13.83 13.17
N LEU A 68 -2.15 -12.77 13.98
CA LEU A 68 -1.04 -11.84 14.10
C LEU A 68 0.25 -12.49 14.59
N LEU A 69 0.18 -13.31 15.64
CA LEU A 69 1.34 -14.01 16.16
C LEU A 69 1.93 -14.98 15.14
N LYS A 70 1.09 -15.66 14.35
CA LYS A 70 1.54 -16.56 13.27
C LYS A 70 2.11 -15.81 12.07
N SER A 71 1.60 -14.62 11.76
CA SER A 71 1.94 -13.92 10.52
C SER A 71 3.00 -12.83 10.67
N THR A 72 3.20 -12.27 11.86
CA THR A 72 4.16 -11.17 12.04
C THR A 72 5.58 -11.62 11.73
N GLN A 73 6.32 -10.86 10.92
CA GLN A 73 7.75 -11.06 10.68
C GLN A 73 8.62 -10.36 11.74
N ASN A 74 7.99 -9.63 12.68
CA ASN A 74 8.67 -8.97 13.78
C ASN A 74 8.66 -9.88 15.03
N ASN A 75 9.71 -10.68 15.17
CA ASN A 75 9.83 -11.64 16.27
C ASN A 75 9.83 -10.97 17.65
N TYR A 76 10.44 -9.78 17.79
CA TYR A 76 10.43 -9.04 19.04
C TYR A 76 9.02 -8.70 19.52
N ASN A 77 8.21 -8.11 18.65
CA ASN A 77 6.83 -7.78 18.98
C ASN A 77 6.00 -9.04 19.25
N ARG A 78 6.24 -10.13 18.52
CA ARG A 78 5.60 -11.42 18.77
C ARG A 78 5.86 -11.90 20.20
N GLU A 79 7.13 -11.93 20.61
CA GLU A 79 7.50 -12.39 21.95
C GLU A 79 7.06 -11.41 23.05
N LEU A 80 7.11 -10.11 22.77
CA LEU A 80 6.58 -9.08 23.67
C LEU A 80 5.07 -9.24 23.91
N LEU A 81 4.27 -9.44 22.85
CA LEU A 81 2.82 -9.68 22.96
C LEU A 81 2.50 -10.93 23.78
N LYS A 82 3.26 -12.02 23.58
CA LYS A 82 3.14 -13.25 24.38
C LYS A 82 3.47 -13.00 25.85
N ARG A 83 4.60 -12.31 26.11
CA ARG A 83 5.06 -11.98 27.47
C ARG A 83 4.08 -11.10 28.22
N LEU A 84 3.50 -10.11 27.55
CA LEU A 84 2.48 -9.21 28.08
C LEU A 84 1.08 -9.85 28.13
N GLN A 85 0.93 -11.10 27.67
CA GLN A 85 -0.35 -11.82 27.58
C GLN A 85 -1.44 -11.00 26.87
N THR A 86 -1.04 -10.27 25.82
CA THR A 86 -1.94 -9.35 25.12
C THR A 86 -2.84 -10.11 24.15
N ARG A 87 -4.14 -9.85 24.22
CA ARG A 87 -5.12 -10.27 23.20
C ARG A 87 -5.49 -9.07 22.33
N ILE A 88 -5.53 -9.27 21.02
CA ILE A 88 -5.75 -8.20 20.05
C ILE A 88 -7.10 -8.41 19.36
N TYR A 89 -7.92 -7.37 19.35
CA TYR A 89 -9.25 -7.35 18.75
C TYR A 89 -9.35 -6.24 17.71
N LEU A 90 -10.01 -6.54 16.58
CA LEU A 90 -10.39 -5.56 15.57
C LEU A 90 -11.89 -5.31 15.69
N ASP A 91 -12.27 -4.05 15.89
CA ASP A 91 -13.62 -3.56 15.65
C ASP A 91 -13.73 -3.18 14.16
N PRO A 92 -14.37 -4.01 13.31
CA PRO A 92 -14.46 -3.75 11.88
C PRO A 92 -15.39 -2.56 11.57
N VAL A 93 -16.33 -2.25 12.46
CA VAL A 93 -17.34 -1.18 12.25
C VAL A 93 -16.66 0.19 12.32
N HIS A 94 -15.88 0.42 13.37
CA HIS A 94 -15.19 1.70 13.59
C HIS A 94 -13.74 1.71 13.13
N TYR A 95 -13.23 0.56 12.67
CA TYR A 95 -11.83 0.33 12.36
C TYR A 95 -10.89 0.75 13.49
N SER A 96 -11.19 0.23 14.69
CA SER A 96 -10.36 0.44 15.89
C SER A 96 -9.73 -0.88 16.30
N ILE A 97 -8.47 -0.83 16.75
CA ILE A 97 -7.76 -2.02 17.23
C ILE A 97 -7.59 -1.91 18.74
N TYR A 98 -8.00 -2.95 19.45
CA TYR A 98 -7.92 -3.03 20.90
C TYR A 98 -6.85 -4.02 21.32
N TYR A 99 -5.99 -3.61 22.24
CA TYR A 99 -4.99 -4.45 22.88
C TYR A 99 -5.46 -4.66 24.31
N ARG A 100 -6.00 -5.83 24.59
CA ARG A 100 -6.45 -6.24 25.92
C ARG A 100 -5.29 -6.91 26.64
N LEU A 101 -4.75 -6.23 27.64
CA LEU A 101 -3.80 -6.77 28.60
C LEU A 101 -4.56 -7.28 29.84
N PRO A 102 -3.93 -8.04 30.76
CA PRO A 102 -4.61 -8.56 31.94
C PRO A 102 -5.27 -7.51 32.84
N ASP A 103 -4.71 -6.31 32.89
CA ASP A 103 -5.12 -5.25 33.83
C ASP A 103 -5.55 -3.94 33.15
N ARG A 104 -5.42 -3.84 31.82
CA ARG A 104 -5.69 -2.60 31.07
C ARG A 104 -6.03 -2.87 29.62
N CYS A 105 -6.57 -1.86 28.94
CA CYS A 105 -6.85 -1.94 27.52
C CYS A 105 -6.35 -0.68 26.80
N LEU A 106 -5.63 -0.89 25.69
CA LEU A 106 -5.27 0.18 24.77
C LEU A 106 -6.18 0.15 23.55
N ARG A 107 -6.55 1.32 23.03
CA ARG A 107 -7.29 1.49 21.78
C ARG A 107 -6.46 2.30 20.78
N PHE A 108 -6.35 1.77 19.57
CA PHE A 108 -5.71 2.42 18.43
C PHE A 108 -6.80 2.89 17.47
N VAL A 109 -6.83 4.20 17.24
CA VAL A 109 -7.82 4.84 16.37
C VAL A 109 -7.11 5.40 15.15
N ALA A 110 -7.56 4.99 13.97
CA ALA A 110 -7.10 5.50 12.68
C ALA A 110 -7.71 6.89 12.40
N THR A 111 -7.20 7.92 13.07
CA THR A 111 -7.74 9.30 13.02
C THR A 111 -7.76 9.87 11.62
N TRP A 112 -6.74 9.59 10.81
CA TRP A 112 -6.73 10.04 9.43
C TRP A 112 -7.83 9.41 8.58
N ARG A 113 -8.15 8.12 8.79
CA ARG A 113 -9.29 7.46 8.13
C ARG A 113 -10.59 8.22 8.40
N GLN A 114 -10.81 8.58 9.66
CA GLN A 114 -12.00 9.32 10.08
C GLN A 114 -12.07 10.68 9.39
N ALA A 115 -10.94 11.41 9.32
CA ALA A 115 -10.87 12.71 8.64
C ALA A 115 -11.18 12.61 7.14
N VAL A 116 -10.65 11.59 6.44
CA VAL A 116 -10.94 11.36 5.02
C VAL A 116 -12.41 11.02 4.81
N LEU A 117 -12.99 10.12 5.61
CA LEU A 117 -14.40 9.79 5.47
C LEU A 117 -15.31 10.99 5.76
N GLN A 118 -15.00 11.78 6.79
CA GLN A 118 -15.70 13.02 7.08
C GLN A 118 -15.63 14.02 5.92
N ARG A 119 -14.48 14.08 5.22
CA ARG A 119 -14.31 14.92 4.02
C ARG A 119 -15.26 14.53 2.89
N PHE A 120 -15.57 13.24 2.70
CA PHE A 120 -16.43 12.76 1.61
C PHE A 120 -17.91 12.60 1.98
N PHE A 121 -18.23 12.27 3.24
CA PHE A 121 -19.58 11.89 3.66
C PHE A 121 -20.17 12.78 4.77
N ALA A 122 -19.48 13.84 5.17
CA ALA A 122 -19.85 14.70 6.31
C ALA A 122 -20.05 13.92 7.65
N GLY A 123 -19.44 12.74 7.74
CA GLY A 123 -19.50 11.81 8.86
C GLY A 123 -18.57 10.62 8.64
N VAL A 124 -18.51 9.70 9.60
CA VAL A 124 -17.78 8.43 9.45
C VAL A 124 -18.82 7.33 9.26
N PRO A 125 -19.15 6.95 8.00
CA PRO A 125 -20.12 5.90 7.75
C PRO A 125 -19.60 4.57 8.29
N ILE A 126 -20.54 3.79 8.84
CA ILE A 126 -20.33 2.43 9.36
C ILE A 126 -21.14 1.37 8.59
N GLU A 127 -22.08 1.83 7.77
CA GLU A 127 -22.91 1.04 6.87
C GLU A 127 -22.70 1.54 5.44
N ASP A 128 -23.13 0.75 4.46
CA ASP A 128 -23.10 1.13 3.05
C ASP A 128 -23.79 2.48 2.84
N SER A 129 -23.03 3.47 2.38
CA SER A 129 -23.56 4.83 2.21
C SER A 129 -24.41 5.01 0.95
N GLY A 130 -24.37 4.03 0.02
CA GLY A 130 -24.76 4.24 -1.36
C GLY A 130 -23.89 5.31 -2.04
N TRP A 131 -24.22 5.64 -3.30
CA TRP A 131 -23.54 6.68 -4.07
C TRP A 131 -24.03 8.07 -3.65
N GLN A 132 -23.08 8.93 -3.26
CA GLN A 132 -23.35 10.30 -2.82
C GLN A 132 -22.38 11.27 -3.50
N PRO A 133 -22.79 12.51 -3.85
CA PRO A 133 -21.87 13.49 -4.41
C PRO A 133 -20.69 13.79 -3.46
N CYS A 134 -19.47 13.80 -3.98
CA CYS A 134 -18.26 14.11 -3.19
C CYS A 134 -18.13 15.60 -2.83
N GLY A 135 -19.00 16.47 -3.37
CA GLY A 135 -18.98 17.91 -3.14
C GLY A 135 -17.65 18.56 -3.54
N GLN A 136 -17.17 19.49 -2.72
CA GLN A 136 -15.94 20.25 -3.00
C GLN A 136 -14.66 19.39 -2.91
N ALA A 137 -14.71 18.27 -2.19
CA ALA A 137 -13.56 17.39 -2.05
C ALA A 137 -13.11 16.86 -3.41
N LEU A 138 -14.07 16.51 -4.26
CA LEU A 138 -13.85 16.06 -5.63
C LEU A 138 -15.12 16.34 -6.48
N PRO A 139 -15.22 17.53 -7.09
CA PRO A 139 -16.35 17.89 -7.95
C PRO A 139 -16.50 16.90 -9.10
N GLU A 140 -17.73 16.69 -9.60
CA GLU A 140 -18.05 15.75 -10.70
C GLU A 140 -17.92 14.26 -10.35
N PHE A 141 -17.55 13.93 -9.12
CA PHE A 141 -17.48 12.55 -8.63
C PHE A 141 -18.54 12.27 -7.59
N GLU A 142 -18.89 10.99 -7.48
CA GLU A 142 -19.66 10.43 -6.39
C GLU A 142 -18.83 9.38 -5.65
N GLY A 143 -19.07 9.31 -4.35
CA GLY A 143 -18.40 8.42 -3.43
C GLY A 143 -19.38 7.45 -2.79
N ARG A 144 -18.91 6.25 -2.48
CA ARG A 144 -19.63 5.24 -1.71
C ARG A 144 -18.69 4.62 -0.69
N PHE A 145 -19.10 4.59 0.55
CA PHE A 145 -18.47 3.75 1.57
C PHE A 145 -19.11 2.37 1.52
N LEU A 146 -18.30 1.32 1.40
CA LEU A 146 -18.75 -0.07 1.42
C LEU A 146 -18.10 -0.78 2.61
N PRO A 147 -18.86 -1.26 3.62
CA PRO A 147 -18.29 -1.94 4.77
C PRO A 147 -17.70 -3.30 4.37
N ASP A 148 -16.60 -3.69 5.02
CA ASP A 148 -15.97 -5.00 4.88
C ASP A 148 -15.32 -5.45 6.21
N THR A 149 -14.61 -6.58 6.19
CA THR A 149 -13.96 -7.16 7.38
C THR A 149 -12.69 -6.43 7.83
N ALA A 150 -12.29 -5.39 7.10
CA ALA A 150 -11.08 -4.60 7.27
C ALA A 150 -11.37 -3.09 7.36
N GLY A 151 -12.56 -2.71 7.81
CA GLY A 151 -12.93 -1.30 8.04
C GLY A 151 -13.57 -0.60 6.86
N GLY A 152 -13.90 -1.31 5.78
CA GLY A 152 -14.61 -0.80 4.62
C GLY A 152 -13.77 0.03 3.65
N ALA A 153 -14.28 0.12 2.42
CA ALA A 153 -13.66 0.80 1.30
C ALA A 153 -14.35 2.12 0.97
N LEU A 154 -13.57 3.13 0.58
CA LEU A 154 -14.07 4.32 -0.13
C LEU A 154 -13.97 4.05 -1.63
N LEU A 155 -15.11 4.00 -2.30
CA LEU A 155 -15.22 3.88 -3.74
C LEU A 155 -15.49 5.26 -4.34
N LEU A 156 -14.80 5.62 -5.41
CA LEU A 156 -15.00 6.89 -6.11
C LEU A 156 -15.19 6.62 -7.60
N ARG A 157 -16.25 7.21 -8.18
CA ARG A 157 -16.52 7.17 -9.62
C ARG A 157 -17.05 8.51 -10.13
N HIS A 158 -16.92 8.73 -11.43
CA HIS A 158 -17.44 9.94 -12.06
C HIS A 158 -18.97 9.91 -12.10
N GLN A 159 -19.61 11.07 -11.86
CA GLN A 159 -21.07 11.21 -11.97
C GLN A 159 -21.49 10.96 -13.42
N GLN A 160 -22.48 10.09 -13.62
CA GLN A 160 -22.91 9.65 -14.95
C GLN A 160 -23.39 10.84 -15.81
N GLY A 161 -22.58 11.19 -16.83
CA GLY A 161 -22.88 12.27 -17.78
C GLY A 161 -22.21 12.11 -19.15
N ASP A 162 -21.08 11.40 -19.26
CA ASP A 162 -20.45 11.12 -20.56
C ASP A 162 -19.87 9.71 -20.61
N ILE A 163 -20.66 8.78 -21.16
CA ILE A 163 -20.32 7.35 -21.37
C ILE A 163 -19.02 7.18 -22.20
N ARG A 164 -18.57 8.24 -22.87
CA ARG A 164 -17.36 8.24 -23.70
C ARG A 164 -16.08 8.58 -22.94
N GLN A 165 -16.16 9.01 -21.69
CA GLN A 165 -14.99 9.24 -20.83
C GLN A 165 -14.80 8.00 -19.97
N GLN A 166 -13.81 7.20 -20.36
CA GLN A 166 -13.37 5.98 -19.68
C GLN A 166 -13.16 6.28 -18.20
N GLN A 167 -14.10 5.83 -17.38
CA GLN A 167 -14.28 6.33 -16.03
C GLN A 167 -13.06 5.95 -15.17
N PRO A 168 -12.38 6.94 -14.57
CA PRO A 168 -11.30 6.67 -13.64
C PRO A 168 -11.90 6.23 -12.30
N LEU A 169 -11.31 5.20 -11.67
CA LEU A 169 -11.92 4.53 -10.52
C LEU A 169 -10.95 4.40 -9.40
N ILE A 170 -11.39 4.75 -8.19
CA ILE A 170 -10.60 4.48 -6.99
C ILE A 170 -11.32 3.42 -6.17
N THR A 171 -10.59 2.36 -5.87
CA THR A 171 -10.90 1.47 -4.74
C THR A 171 -9.95 1.84 -3.61
N ALA A 172 -10.34 2.80 -2.77
CA ALA A 172 -9.58 3.19 -1.60
C ALA A 172 -9.97 2.22 -0.48
N SER A 173 -9.47 1.02 -0.63
CA SER A 173 -9.99 -0.13 0.09
C SER A 173 -9.32 -0.29 1.46
N HIS A 174 -8.20 0.41 1.72
CA HIS A 174 -7.46 0.32 2.97
C HIS A 174 -7.95 1.34 4.02
N GLY A 175 -8.15 0.89 5.26
CA GLY A 175 -7.95 1.75 6.42
C GLY A 175 -6.46 1.91 6.76
N PRO A 176 -6.08 2.94 7.54
CA PRO A 176 -6.28 4.34 7.16
C PRO A 176 -5.68 4.61 5.78
N TYR A 177 -6.37 5.42 5.00
CA TYR A 177 -5.86 5.90 3.73
C TYR A 177 -4.45 6.48 3.95
N ASP A 178 -3.39 5.99 3.30
CA ASP A 178 -2.14 6.74 3.37
C ASP A 178 -2.43 8.13 2.77
N PRO A 179 -2.28 9.24 3.53
CA PRO A 179 -2.61 10.58 3.07
C PRO A 179 -2.05 10.83 1.68
N HIS A 180 -0.75 10.62 1.54
CA HIS A 180 -0.02 10.99 0.35
C HIS A 180 -0.40 10.16 -0.87
N THR A 181 -0.75 8.89 -0.67
CA THR A 181 -1.23 8.00 -1.73
C THR A 181 -2.64 8.41 -2.18
N LEU A 182 -3.51 8.82 -1.25
CA LEU A 182 -4.82 9.39 -1.57
C LEU A 182 -4.67 10.70 -2.38
N GLU A 183 -3.79 11.61 -1.98
CA GLU A 183 -3.61 12.88 -2.70
C GLU A 183 -3.10 12.71 -4.14
N VAL A 184 -2.12 11.82 -4.36
CA VAL A 184 -1.66 11.50 -5.73
C VAL A 184 -2.81 10.98 -6.58
N THR A 185 -3.66 10.14 -5.98
CA THR A 185 -4.78 9.54 -6.67
C THR A 185 -5.87 10.58 -6.99
N LEU A 186 -6.20 11.47 -6.04
CA LEU A 186 -7.10 12.59 -6.30
C LEU A 186 -6.56 13.54 -7.38
N TYR A 187 -5.24 13.74 -7.44
CA TYR A 187 -4.61 14.48 -8.55
C TYR A 187 -4.85 13.79 -9.90
N PHE A 188 -4.68 12.46 -9.99
CA PHE A 188 -4.96 11.73 -11.23
C PHE A 188 -6.43 11.80 -11.65
N LEU A 189 -7.36 11.72 -10.69
CA LEU A 189 -8.78 11.89 -10.99
C LEU A 189 -9.09 13.28 -11.53
N ARG A 190 -8.64 14.34 -10.83
CA ARG A 190 -8.88 15.74 -11.22
C ARG A 190 -8.25 16.12 -12.56
N THR A 191 -7.16 15.48 -12.93
CA THR A 191 -6.47 15.76 -14.20
C THR A 191 -6.96 14.87 -15.36
N GLY A 192 -7.98 14.04 -15.14
CA GLY A 192 -8.55 13.14 -16.15
C GLY A 192 -7.63 11.99 -16.53
N LYS A 193 -6.66 11.63 -15.68
CA LYS A 193 -5.57 10.69 -15.99
C LYS A 193 -5.74 9.31 -15.39
N GLY A 194 -6.78 9.10 -14.58
CA GLY A 194 -7.13 7.76 -14.10
C GLY A 194 -7.88 6.88 -15.11
N GLY A 195 -8.03 7.33 -16.37
CA GLY A 195 -8.90 6.65 -17.33
C GLY A 195 -8.47 5.21 -17.63
N SER A 196 -9.44 4.29 -17.68
CA SER A 196 -9.28 2.84 -17.92
C SER A 196 -8.46 2.07 -16.87
N ALA A 197 -8.17 2.67 -15.72
CA ALA A 197 -7.48 2.01 -14.61
C ALA A 197 -8.35 1.96 -13.36
N ILE A 198 -8.30 0.84 -12.65
CA ILE A 198 -8.68 0.82 -11.23
C ILE A 198 -7.46 1.24 -10.43
N ILE A 199 -7.56 2.35 -9.72
CA ILE A 199 -6.55 2.82 -8.80
C ILE A 199 -6.88 2.24 -7.42
N ASN A 200 -6.10 1.25 -7.00
CA ASN A 200 -6.09 0.82 -5.62
C ASN A 200 -5.12 1.72 -4.84
N LEU A 201 -5.61 2.32 -3.75
CA LEU A 201 -4.72 3.03 -2.83
C LEU A 201 -4.01 2.00 -1.99
N GLY A 202 -2.80 1.62 -2.35
CA GLY A 202 -2.01 0.72 -1.55
C GLY A 202 -1.54 1.35 -0.25
N PHE A 203 -1.54 0.56 0.82
CA PHE A 203 -1.01 1.01 2.10
C PHE A 203 0.52 0.88 2.17
N ALA A 204 1.22 2.00 2.31
CA ALA A 204 2.65 2.03 2.65
C ALA A 204 2.84 1.40 4.03
N GLY A 205 3.30 0.15 4.09
CA GLY A 205 3.32 -0.81 5.22
C GLY A 205 3.88 -0.41 6.59
N ARG A 206 3.91 0.88 6.94
CA ARG A 206 4.41 1.41 8.21
C ARG A 206 3.54 2.63 8.54
N GLU A 207 2.57 2.49 9.42
CA GLU A 207 2.07 3.67 10.14
C GLU A 207 2.98 3.87 11.34
N PRO A 208 3.97 4.76 11.27
CA PRO A 208 4.73 5.06 12.45
C PRO A 208 3.77 5.67 13.47
N LEU A 209 3.75 5.09 14.68
CA LEU A 209 3.38 5.91 15.82
C LEU A 209 4.45 6.99 15.97
N THR A 210 4.01 8.19 16.32
CA THR A 210 4.94 9.25 16.67
C THR A 210 5.67 8.97 17.97
N ASP A 211 6.77 9.68 18.19
CA ASP A 211 7.52 9.57 19.44
C ASP A 211 6.67 9.89 20.66
N GLU A 212 5.72 10.81 20.53
CA GLU A 212 4.80 11.16 21.61
C GLU A 212 3.90 9.97 21.95
N ASN A 213 3.31 9.29 20.95
CA ASN A 213 2.50 8.09 21.18
C ASN A 213 3.35 6.96 21.78
N MET A 214 4.58 6.78 21.31
CA MET A 214 5.52 5.79 21.85
C MET A 214 5.89 6.08 23.32
N ALA A 215 6.22 7.33 23.63
CA ALA A 215 6.54 7.76 24.99
C ALA A 215 5.34 7.65 25.95
N GLN A 216 4.12 7.92 25.46
CA GLN A 216 2.89 7.70 26.22
C GLN A 216 2.70 6.21 26.56
N MET A 217 2.86 5.33 25.58
CA MET A 217 2.74 3.89 25.79
C MET A 217 3.81 3.35 26.74
N GLU A 218 5.05 3.83 26.64
CA GLU A 218 6.12 3.51 27.59
C GLU A 218 5.77 3.98 29.01
N ALA A 219 5.24 5.20 29.16
CA ALA A 219 4.77 5.71 30.45
C ALA A 219 3.62 4.87 31.03
N TRP A 220 2.81 4.23 30.19
CA TRP A 220 1.78 3.26 30.59
C TRP A 220 2.33 1.84 30.84
N GLY A 221 3.65 1.64 30.78
CA GLY A 221 4.28 0.32 30.98
C GLY A 221 4.07 -0.65 29.82
N VAL A 222 3.73 -0.15 28.62
CA VAL A 222 3.49 -0.95 27.42
C VAL A 222 4.45 -0.49 26.31
N PRO A 223 5.74 -0.85 26.35
CA PRO A 223 6.72 -0.43 25.34
C PRO A 223 6.56 -1.26 24.04
N LEU A 224 5.35 -1.34 23.49
CA LEU A 224 5.10 -1.95 22.19
C LEU A 224 5.56 -0.98 21.10
N ASN A 225 6.13 -1.51 20.00
CA ASN A 225 6.28 -0.76 18.76
C ASN A 225 5.22 -1.23 17.74
N PRO A 226 4.02 -0.65 17.74
CA PRO A 226 2.90 -1.14 16.96
C PRO A 226 2.96 -0.76 15.48
N SER A 227 3.95 0.03 15.02
CA SER A 227 4.14 0.28 13.58
C SER A 227 4.39 -0.99 12.78
N ASN A 228 4.67 -2.10 13.47
CA ASN A 228 4.84 -3.45 12.91
C ASN A 228 3.82 -4.49 13.43
N ILE A 229 2.81 -4.08 14.21
CA ILE A 229 1.77 -4.98 14.75
C ILE A 229 0.41 -4.75 14.07
N ASP A 230 0.27 -3.67 13.30
CA ASP A 230 -0.78 -3.63 12.30
C ASP A 230 -0.46 -4.65 11.19
N VAL A 231 -1.45 -5.48 10.85
CA VAL A 231 -1.36 -6.71 10.05
C VAL A 231 -1.03 -6.41 8.58
N ILE A 232 0.15 -5.85 8.26
CA ILE A 232 0.37 -5.23 6.93
C ILE A 232 1.66 -5.64 6.23
N TYR A 233 2.53 -6.44 6.86
CA TYR A 233 3.61 -7.08 6.10
C TYR A 233 3.07 -8.30 5.35
N PRO A 234 3.40 -8.46 4.05
CA PRO A 234 3.01 -9.64 3.28
C PRO A 234 3.68 -10.87 3.91
N TYR A 235 2.89 -11.70 4.60
CA TYR A 235 3.36 -13.01 5.02
C TYR A 235 3.09 -14.02 3.92
N VAL A 236 3.99 -14.98 3.74
CA VAL A 236 3.83 -15.97 2.68
C VAL A 236 3.04 -17.16 3.23
N ASN A 237 1.91 -17.50 2.62
CA ASN A 237 1.13 -18.70 2.99
C ASN A 237 1.85 -19.99 2.56
N GLU A 238 1.30 -21.16 2.91
CA GLU A 238 1.91 -22.48 2.63
C GLU A 238 2.15 -22.76 1.13
N HIS A 239 1.46 -22.03 0.24
CA HIS A 239 1.62 -22.10 -1.21
C HIS A 239 2.62 -21.09 -1.78
N GLY A 240 3.19 -20.26 -0.94
CA GLY A 240 4.13 -19.25 -1.38
C GLY A 240 3.51 -17.93 -1.80
N HIS A 241 2.22 -17.70 -1.51
CA HIS A 241 1.55 -16.46 -1.84
C HIS A 241 1.67 -15.47 -0.69
N PRO A 242 2.11 -14.22 -0.94
CA PRO A 242 2.03 -13.16 0.05
C PRO A 242 0.57 -12.95 0.43
N TYR A 243 0.30 -12.77 1.70
CA TYR A 243 -1.01 -12.53 2.25
C TYR A 243 -0.92 -11.19 2.99
N CYS A 244 -1.49 -10.17 2.36
CA CYS A 244 -1.85 -8.95 3.06
C CYS A 244 -3.28 -9.17 3.54
N TYR A 245 -3.53 -8.98 4.84
CA TYR A 245 -4.82 -9.36 5.44
C TYR A 245 -6.01 -8.62 4.80
N LYS A 246 -5.77 -7.50 4.13
CA LYS A 246 -6.83 -6.50 4.07
C LYS A 246 -7.69 -6.60 2.80
N LEU A 247 -7.20 -6.96 1.60
CA LEU A 247 -7.89 -6.42 0.40
C LEU A 247 -7.94 -7.15 -0.92
N GLU A 248 -7.00 -8.01 -1.20
CA GLU A 248 -6.91 -8.59 -2.52
C GLU A 248 -8.03 -9.60 -2.79
N GLU A 249 -8.64 -10.14 -1.73
CA GLU A 249 -9.81 -11.03 -1.83
C GLU A 249 -11.11 -10.27 -2.20
N GLY A 250 -11.27 -9.01 -1.76
CA GLY A 250 -12.49 -8.21 -1.97
C GLY A 250 -12.55 -7.48 -3.31
N LEU A 251 -11.47 -7.50 -4.10
CA LEU A 251 -11.38 -6.82 -5.39
C LEU A 251 -12.58 -7.11 -6.34
N PRO A 252 -13.07 -8.36 -6.49
CA PRO A 252 -14.28 -8.65 -7.27
C PRO A 252 -15.52 -7.89 -6.80
N ASP A 253 -15.74 -7.80 -5.49
CA ASP A 253 -16.92 -7.17 -4.92
C ASP A 253 -16.87 -5.65 -5.10
N TYR A 254 -15.68 -5.04 -4.96
CA TYR A 254 -15.50 -3.62 -5.25
C TYR A 254 -15.74 -3.31 -6.74
N ILE A 255 -15.23 -4.14 -7.65
CA ILE A 255 -15.47 -3.99 -9.10
C ILE A 255 -16.96 -4.11 -9.43
N ALA A 256 -17.65 -5.07 -8.82
CA ALA A 256 -19.08 -5.23 -8.99
C ALA A 256 -19.86 -4.01 -8.45
N ALA A 257 -19.47 -3.49 -7.28
CA ALA A 257 -20.10 -2.31 -6.67
C ALA A 257 -19.86 -1.01 -7.47
N LEU A 258 -18.74 -0.94 -8.21
CA LEU A 258 -18.46 0.16 -9.14
C LEU A 258 -19.35 0.11 -10.39
N GLU A 259 -19.94 -1.07 -10.70
CA GLU A 259 -20.82 -1.34 -11.85
C GLU A 259 -20.12 -1.20 -13.22
N LEU A 260 -18.89 -1.70 -13.34
CA LEU A 260 -18.01 -1.40 -14.47
C LEU A 260 -17.57 -2.62 -15.26
N PRO A 261 -17.12 -2.40 -16.52
CA PRO A 261 -16.39 -3.41 -17.26
C PRO A 261 -15.16 -3.86 -16.47
N LEU A 262 -14.79 -5.12 -16.67
CA LEU A 262 -13.59 -5.68 -16.05
C LEU A 262 -12.35 -4.85 -16.42
N PRO A 263 -11.48 -4.52 -15.45
CA PRO A 263 -10.31 -3.69 -15.73
C PRO A 263 -9.32 -4.44 -16.61
N ASP A 264 -8.69 -3.73 -17.55
CA ASP A 264 -7.46 -4.19 -18.21
C ASP A 264 -6.21 -3.78 -17.41
N LEU A 265 -6.37 -2.82 -16.50
CA LEU A 265 -5.29 -2.22 -15.72
C LEU A 265 -5.75 -1.95 -14.28
N VAL A 266 -4.92 -2.40 -13.33
CA VAL A 266 -4.99 -2.05 -11.91
C VAL A 266 -3.69 -1.34 -11.54
N VAL A 267 -3.78 -0.17 -10.91
CA VAL A 267 -2.63 0.59 -10.41
C VAL A 267 -2.74 0.64 -8.90
N ASP A 268 -1.80 0.00 -8.22
CA ASP A 268 -1.68 -0.07 -6.77
C ASP A 268 -0.61 0.92 -6.31
N ILE A 269 -1.01 2.09 -5.84
CA ILE A 269 -0.08 3.18 -5.51
C ILE A 269 0.34 3.08 -4.05
N HIS A 270 1.64 3.18 -3.76
CA HIS A 270 2.19 3.16 -2.40
C HIS A 270 3.17 4.31 -2.19
N GLY A 271 3.10 4.93 -1.02
CA GLY A 271 4.16 5.82 -0.56
C GLY A 271 5.41 5.05 -0.14
N CYS A 272 6.57 5.60 -0.42
CA CYS A 272 7.81 5.10 0.13
C CYS A 272 8.77 6.20 0.56
N VAL A 273 9.71 5.84 1.43
CA VAL A 273 10.97 6.57 1.56
C VAL A 273 11.85 6.09 0.43
N GLY A 274 12.30 7.04 -0.39
CA GLY A 274 13.27 6.75 -1.45
C GLY A 274 14.61 6.29 -0.88
N THR A 275 15.57 6.11 -1.77
CA THR A 275 16.94 5.72 -1.39
C THR A 275 17.63 6.82 -0.57
N PHE A 276 17.25 8.07 -0.82
CA PHE A 276 17.67 9.28 -0.12
C PHE A 276 16.53 10.30 -0.08
N SER A 277 16.69 11.40 0.68
CA SER A 277 15.62 12.37 0.98
C SER A 277 15.01 13.05 -0.25
N ASP A 278 15.84 13.34 -1.26
CA ASP A 278 15.43 13.99 -2.51
C ASP A 278 15.26 13.02 -3.68
N ASP A 279 15.12 11.72 -3.40
CA ASP A 279 14.91 10.72 -4.44
C ASP A 279 13.59 11.01 -5.17
N ARG A 280 13.70 11.19 -6.48
CA ARG A 280 12.55 11.46 -7.35
C ARG A 280 12.22 10.28 -8.24
N ARG A 281 12.94 9.17 -8.16
CA ARG A 281 12.77 8.04 -9.06
C ARG A 281 11.54 7.25 -8.64
N VAL A 282 10.58 7.10 -9.56
CA VAL A 282 9.39 6.27 -9.33
C VAL A 282 9.69 4.84 -9.77
N VAL A 283 9.35 3.87 -8.94
CA VAL A 283 9.58 2.45 -9.25
C VAL A 283 8.23 1.75 -9.41
N VAL A 284 8.09 0.96 -10.45
CA VAL A 284 6.87 0.20 -10.79
C VAL A 284 7.19 -1.29 -10.75
N GLY A 285 6.60 -1.98 -9.78
CA GLY A 285 6.71 -3.41 -9.56
C GLY A 285 5.60 -4.15 -10.28
N LEU A 286 5.93 -5.21 -11.01
CA LEU A 286 4.92 -6.12 -11.62
C LEU A 286 4.86 -7.47 -10.89
N GLY A 287 5.58 -7.60 -9.78
CA GLY A 287 5.56 -8.76 -8.89
C GLY A 287 6.93 -9.38 -8.65
N GLY A 288 7.17 -9.80 -7.41
CA GLY A 288 8.35 -10.59 -6.99
C GLY A 288 8.04 -11.99 -6.45
N LEU A 289 6.75 -12.34 -6.32
CA LEU A 289 6.28 -13.62 -5.79
C LEU A 289 5.32 -14.31 -6.77
N PRO A 290 5.15 -15.64 -6.68
CA PRO A 290 4.21 -16.39 -7.51
C PRO A 290 2.77 -15.84 -7.46
N PRO A 291 2.05 -15.81 -8.59
CA PRO A 291 2.48 -16.27 -9.92
C PRO A 291 3.47 -15.29 -10.55
N PHE A 292 4.62 -15.82 -10.98
CA PHE A 292 5.65 -15.05 -11.68
C PHE A 292 5.16 -14.65 -13.07
N ARG A 293 5.73 -13.59 -13.62
CA ARG A 293 5.40 -13.09 -14.96
C ARG A 293 6.55 -13.31 -15.93
N GLU A 294 6.24 -13.88 -17.07
CA GLU A 294 7.15 -13.92 -18.20
C GLU A 294 7.17 -12.55 -18.90
N PRO A 295 8.33 -12.09 -19.41
CA PRO A 295 8.43 -10.80 -20.11
C PRO A 295 7.40 -10.64 -21.26
N GLU A 296 7.10 -11.73 -21.97
CA GLU A 296 6.15 -11.76 -23.10
C GLU A 296 4.71 -11.47 -22.67
N GLN A 297 4.37 -11.68 -21.39
CA GLN A 297 3.05 -11.34 -20.86
C GLN A 297 2.89 -9.83 -20.62
N ILE A 298 4.00 -9.09 -20.59
CA ILE A 298 4.02 -7.63 -20.39
C ILE A 298 4.10 -6.90 -21.73
N GLY A 299 4.77 -7.49 -22.73
CA GLY A 299 4.91 -6.89 -24.05
C GLY A 299 5.87 -7.65 -24.97
N THR A 300 6.39 -6.97 -25.98
CA THR A 300 7.38 -7.57 -26.90
C THR A 300 8.78 -7.47 -26.28
N PHE A 301 9.37 -8.60 -25.94
CA PHE A 301 10.67 -8.71 -25.33
C PHE A 301 11.76 -9.11 -26.33
N ARG A 302 12.94 -8.48 -26.25
CA ARG A 302 14.12 -8.82 -27.05
C ARG A 302 15.38 -8.72 -26.21
N LYS A 303 16.32 -9.64 -26.42
CA LYS A 303 17.66 -9.62 -25.82
C LYS A 303 18.69 -9.49 -26.93
N GLN A 304 19.54 -8.48 -26.85
CA GLN A 304 20.62 -8.24 -27.80
C GLN A 304 21.89 -7.82 -27.04
N GLU A 305 22.99 -8.54 -27.22
CA GLU A 305 24.31 -8.21 -26.62
C GLU A 305 24.29 -7.99 -25.10
N GLY A 306 23.40 -8.68 -24.38
CA GLY A 306 23.26 -8.53 -22.92
C GLY A 306 22.33 -7.40 -22.48
N VAL A 307 21.91 -6.53 -23.39
CA VAL A 307 20.88 -5.51 -23.16
C VAL A 307 19.49 -6.10 -23.41
N LEU A 308 18.56 -5.79 -22.53
CA LEU A 308 17.17 -6.19 -22.64
C LEU A 308 16.31 -5.03 -23.12
N TYR A 309 15.47 -5.30 -24.10
CA TYR A 309 14.50 -4.37 -24.66
C TYR A 309 13.11 -4.93 -24.39
N LEU A 310 12.25 -4.11 -23.81
CA LEU A 310 10.85 -4.44 -23.61
C LEU A 310 9.99 -3.31 -24.19
N GLN A 311 9.17 -3.64 -25.19
CA GLN A 311 8.13 -2.75 -25.68
C GLN A 311 6.82 -3.16 -24.99
N PRO A 312 6.32 -2.39 -24.01
CA PRO A 312 5.12 -2.75 -23.26
C PRO A 312 3.88 -2.84 -24.15
N GLY A 313 2.96 -3.74 -23.81
CA GLY A 313 1.62 -3.84 -24.40
C GLY A 313 0.73 -2.62 -24.09
N GLU A 314 -0.50 -2.60 -24.61
CA GLU A 314 -1.37 -1.41 -24.52
C GLU A 314 -1.72 -1.00 -23.09
N ALA A 315 -2.27 -1.92 -22.29
CA ALA A 315 -2.62 -1.65 -20.90
C ALA A 315 -1.41 -1.17 -20.07
N MET A 316 -0.25 -1.81 -20.26
CA MET A 316 0.99 -1.42 -19.59
C MET A 316 1.48 -0.04 -20.05
N ARG A 317 1.38 0.30 -21.35
CA ARG A 317 1.71 1.63 -21.86
C ARG A 317 0.83 2.71 -21.25
N HIS A 318 -0.48 2.47 -21.14
CA HIS A 318 -1.40 3.41 -20.51
C HIS A 318 -1.03 3.65 -19.04
N GLY A 319 -0.82 2.59 -18.26
CA GLY A 319 -0.40 2.71 -16.86
C GLY A 319 0.93 3.43 -16.69
N LEU A 320 1.94 3.09 -17.50
CA LEU A 320 3.24 3.77 -17.46
C LEU A 320 3.15 5.25 -17.87
N ALA A 321 2.32 5.59 -18.86
CA ALA A 321 2.13 6.98 -19.27
C ALA A 321 1.48 7.82 -18.16
N MET A 322 0.48 7.26 -17.47
CA MET A 322 -0.14 7.88 -16.30
C MET A 322 0.89 8.12 -15.18
N VAL A 323 1.69 7.11 -14.82
CA VAL A 323 2.67 7.20 -13.73
C VAL A 323 3.84 8.15 -14.07
N ARG A 324 4.19 8.31 -15.35
CA ARG A 324 5.28 9.19 -15.82
C ARG A 324 5.11 10.65 -15.45
N GLU A 325 3.92 11.10 -15.13
CA GLU A 325 3.73 12.48 -14.69
C GLU A 325 4.27 12.78 -13.29
N LEU A 326 4.43 11.73 -12.49
CA LEU A 326 4.94 11.82 -11.15
C LEU A 326 6.45 12.12 -11.19
N SER A 327 7.16 11.50 -12.13
CA SER A 327 8.61 11.67 -12.29
C SER A 327 9.10 11.44 -13.71
N ASP A 328 10.12 12.23 -14.09
CA ASP A 328 10.87 12.07 -15.34
C ASP A 328 11.74 10.81 -15.33
N GLU A 329 12.09 10.30 -14.15
CA GLU A 329 12.90 9.10 -13.94
C GLU A 329 12.03 7.97 -13.38
N MET A 330 11.93 6.87 -14.14
CA MET A 330 11.08 5.73 -13.82
C MET A 330 11.74 4.41 -14.11
N TYR A 331 11.52 3.45 -13.23
CA TYR A 331 12.01 2.08 -13.35
C TYR A 331 10.88 1.06 -13.26
N VAL A 332 10.96 -0.01 -14.04
CA VAL A 332 10.01 -1.13 -14.02
C VAL A 332 10.77 -2.39 -13.61
N GLN A 333 10.28 -3.07 -12.58
CA GLN A 333 10.94 -4.20 -11.96
C GLN A 333 9.97 -5.37 -11.77
N PHE A 334 10.42 -6.60 -12.05
CA PHE A 334 9.61 -7.80 -11.83
C PHE A 334 10.47 -9.07 -11.81
N CYS A 335 9.89 -10.17 -11.33
CA CYS A 335 10.49 -11.50 -11.35
C CYS A 335 9.72 -12.47 -12.26
N ALA A 336 10.46 -13.18 -13.11
CA ALA A 336 9.99 -14.36 -13.84
C ALA A 336 10.27 -15.66 -13.08
N GLY A 337 11.10 -15.59 -12.04
CA GLY A 337 11.36 -16.69 -11.11
C GLY A 337 12.08 -16.21 -9.87
N ALA A 338 12.32 -17.13 -8.93
CA ALA A 338 12.95 -16.85 -7.63
C ALA A 338 14.31 -16.13 -7.73
N HIS A 339 15.07 -16.44 -8.78
CA HIS A 339 16.42 -15.95 -9.03
C HIS A 339 16.56 -15.33 -10.43
N GLN A 340 15.44 -15.02 -11.07
CA GLN A 340 15.39 -14.45 -12.40
C GLN A 340 14.44 -13.27 -12.38
N CYS A 341 15.02 -12.10 -12.19
CA CYS A 341 14.29 -10.86 -12.15
C CYS A 341 14.88 -9.86 -13.15
N TYR A 342 14.19 -8.74 -13.30
CA TYR A 342 14.50 -7.74 -14.30
C TYR A 342 14.35 -6.34 -13.72
N ASN A 343 15.23 -5.45 -14.16
CA ASN A 343 15.15 -4.03 -13.91
C ASN A 343 15.25 -3.29 -15.25
N PHE A 344 14.28 -2.43 -15.54
CA PHE A 344 14.21 -1.64 -16.76
C PHE A 344 14.05 -0.16 -16.45
N ALA A 345 14.82 0.70 -17.10
CA ALA A 345 14.58 2.14 -17.11
C ALA A 345 13.57 2.50 -18.22
N LEU A 346 12.65 3.42 -17.92
CA LEU A 346 11.66 3.94 -18.86
C LEU A 346 12.21 5.13 -19.66
N LEU A 347 12.37 4.98 -20.97
CA LEU A 347 12.81 6.04 -21.87
C LEU A 347 11.64 6.82 -22.48
N GLY A 348 11.93 7.98 -23.10
CA GLY A 348 10.99 9.01 -23.57
C GLY A 348 9.74 8.59 -24.37
N GLY A 349 9.66 7.36 -24.88
CA GLY A 349 8.55 6.83 -25.70
C GLY A 349 7.89 5.56 -25.14
N THR A 350 7.90 5.35 -23.82
CA THR A 350 7.49 4.11 -23.12
C THR A 350 8.35 2.88 -23.38
N GLN A 351 9.48 3.05 -24.09
CA GLN A 351 10.45 1.98 -24.30
C GLN A 351 11.19 1.68 -23.00
N LEU A 352 11.35 0.39 -22.70
CA LEU A 352 12.04 -0.08 -21.52
C LEU A 352 13.38 -0.71 -21.94
N LEU A 353 14.47 -0.18 -21.37
CA LEU A 353 15.82 -0.75 -21.51
C LEU A 353 16.31 -1.24 -20.16
N GLY A 354 16.83 -2.45 -20.11
CA GLY A 354 17.13 -3.07 -18.83
C GLY A 354 18.14 -4.21 -18.90
N PHE A 355 18.25 -4.87 -17.76
CA PHE A 355 19.14 -6.00 -17.55
C PHE A 355 18.46 -7.02 -16.62
N GLN A 356 19.03 -8.22 -16.61
CA GLN A 356 18.59 -9.29 -15.71
C GLN A 356 19.27 -9.14 -14.36
N VAL A 357 18.49 -9.28 -13.30
CA VAL A 357 18.89 -9.25 -11.89
C VAL A 357 18.80 -10.67 -11.34
N ASP A 358 19.87 -11.16 -10.70
CA ASP A 358 19.78 -12.29 -9.78
C ASP A 358 19.75 -11.75 -8.34
N PRO A 359 18.58 -11.81 -7.65
CA PRO A 359 18.45 -11.33 -6.29
C PRO A 359 19.52 -11.84 -5.32
N ARG A 360 20.12 -13.02 -5.54
CA ARG A 360 21.14 -13.56 -4.63
C ARG A 360 22.46 -12.83 -4.66
N THR A 361 22.76 -12.14 -5.76
CA THR A 361 24.07 -11.54 -6.02
C THR A 361 24.01 -10.06 -6.32
N ASP A 362 22.87 -9.57 -6.81
CA ASP A 362 22.69 -8.18 -7.23
C ASP A 362 21.87 -7.34 -6.25
N VAL A 363 21.21 -7.97 -5.26
CA VAL A 363 20.41 -7.27 -4.24
C VAL A 363 21.13 -7.31 -2.90
N ASP A 364 21.15 -6.17 -2.23
CA ASP A 364 21.72 -5.99 -0.89
C ASP A 364 20.70 -5.31 0.03
N SER A 365 21.05 -5.18 1.31
CA SER A 365 20.35 -4.34 2.27
C SER A 365 20.73 -2.88 2.11
N LEU A 366 19.73 -1.99 2.04
CA LEU A 366 19.94 -0.54 1.95
C LEU A 366 20.76 0.00 3.14
N LEU A 367 20.52 -0.53 4.34
CA LEU A 367 21.26 -0.16 5.56
C LEU A 367 21.65 -1.43 6.34
N ALA A 368 22.78 -1.37 7.04
CA ALA A 368 23.18 -2.45 7.95
C ALA A 368 22.11 -2.64 9.04
N GLY A 369 21.57 -3.86 9.15
CA GLY A 369 20.48 -4.17 10.08
C GLY A 369 19.08 -3.77 9.58
N GLU A 370 18.92 -3.27 8.35
CA GLU A 370 17.62 -3.08 7.72
C GLU A 370 17.48 -3.92 6.44
N GLU A 371 16.41 -4.72 6.37
CA GLU A 371 16.16 -5.66 5.26
C GLU A 371 15.48 -5.01 4.05
N ARG A 372 15.68 -3.70 3.81
CA ARG A 372 15.18 -3.09 2.57
C ARG A 372 16.03 -3.55 1.40
N ALA A 373 15.44 -4.38 0.56
CA ALA A 373 16.05 -4.84 -0.67
C ALA A 373 16.42 -3.64 -1.58
N PHE A 374 17.67 -3.61 -2.00
CA PHE A 374 18.30 -2.51 -2.72
C PHE A 374 19.17 -3.06 -3.85
N LEU A 375 19.23 -2.34 -4.97
CA LEU A 375 20.13 -2.61 -6.09
C LEU A 375 21.33 -1.65 -6.01
N PRO A 376 22.52 -2.10 -5.55
CA PRO A 376 23.66 -1.20 -5.34
C PRO A 376 24.20 -0.57 -6.63
N LYS A 377 24.10 -1.27 -7.76
CA LYS A 377 24.64 -0.79 -9.05
C LYS A 377 23.85 0.41 -9.57
N GLU A 378 22.54 0.43 -9.35
CA GLU A 378 21.64 1.48 -9.82
C GLU A 378 21.33 2.52 -8.73
N ASP A 379 21.88 2.32 -7.53
CA ASP A 379 21.55 3.08 -6.33
C ASP A 379 20.03 3.20 -6.15
N LEU A 380 19.31 2.08 -6.33
CA LEU A 380 17.86 2.08 -6.49
C LEU A 380 17.20 1.04 -5.57
N ARG A 381 16.05 1.38 -4.99
CA ARG A 381 15.24 0.41 -4.25
C ARG A 381 14.81 -0.77 -5.13
N TRP A 382 14.86 -1.98 -4.58
CA TRP A 382 14.38 -3.20 -5.24
C TRP A 382 12.93 -3.50 -4.85
N LEU A 383 12.02 -3.09 -5.72
CA LEU A 383 10.58 -3.10 -5.51
C LEU A 383 9.92 -4.49 -5.58
N PRO A 384 10.35 -5.46 -6.40
CA PRO A 384 9.76 -6.80 -6.34
C PRO A 384 9.80 -7.41 -4.93
N GLY A 385 10.76 -6.99 -4.10
CA GLY A 385 10.88 -7.28 -2.66
C GLY A 385 9.76 -6.73 -1.78
N ALA A 386 9.26 -5.53 -2.10
CA ALA A 386 8.27 -4.80 -1.30
C ALA A 386 6.85 -4.88 -1.90
N GLY A 387 6.73 -4.96 -3.23
CA GLY A 387 5.50 -4.93 -3.99
C GLY A 387 4.86 -6.30 -4.18
N ALA A 388 4.66 -7.04 -3.09
CA ALA A 388 4.06 -8.37 -3.09
C ALA A 388 2.54 -8.34 -3.41
N ASN A 389 2.11 -7.69 -4.49
CA ASN A 389 0.72 -7.61 -4.95
C ASN A 389 0.21 -8.92 -5.58
N ALA A 390 0.79 -10.06 -5.24
CA ALA A 390 0.49 -11.32 -5.94
C ALA A 390 -0.96 -11.77 -5.76
N LEU A 391 -1.57 -11.54 -4.59
CA LEU A 391 -3.00 -11.79 -4.41
C LEU A 391 -3.85 -10.87 -5.28
N GLN A 392 -3.47 -9.59 -5.42
CA GLN A 392 -4.20 -8.64 -6.26
C GLN A 392 -4.15 -9.11 -7.72
N ARG A 393 -2.98 -9.58 -8.17
CA ARG A 393 -2.82 -10.19 -9.49
C ARG A 393 -3.67 -11.44 -9.64
N ILE A 394 -3.69 -12.33 -8.64
CA ILE A 394 -4.51 -13.55 -8.65
C ILE A 394 -6.00 -13.20 -8.75
N ALA A 395 -6.47 -12.26 -7.93
CA ALA A 395 -7.87 -11.83 -7.91
C ALA A 395 -8.26 -11.13 -9.22
N ALA A 396 -7.43 -10.21 -9.71
CA ALA A 396 -7.63 -9.56 -11.00
C ALA A 396 -7.65 -10.56 -12.16
N HIS A 397 -6.76 -11.56 -12.14
CA HIS A 397 -6.69 -12.59 -13.18
C HIS A 397 -7.92 -13.52 -13.20
N LYS A 398 -8.54 -13.80 -12.04
CA LYS A 398 -9.83 -14.53 -11.97
C LYS A 398 -10.95 -13.78 -12.68
N LEU A 399 -10.88 -12.45 -12.68
CA LEU A 399 -11.86 -11.59 -13.34
C LEU A 399 -11.54 -11.45 -14.82
N ASN A 400 -10.35 -10.95 -15.15
CA ASN A 400 -9.85 -10.81 -16.52
C ASN A 400 -8.39 -11.30 -16.59
N PRO A 401 -8.13 -12.42 -17.28
CA PRO A 401 -6.79 -12.99 -17.41
C PRO A 401 -5.73 -12.05 -18.00
N HIS A 402 -6.16 -11.03 -18.74
CA HIS A 402 -5.27 -10.07 -19.40
C HIS A 402 -4.91 -8.86 -18.54
N THR A 403 -5.51 -8.73 -17.35
CA THR A 403 -5.30 -7.59 -16.45
C THR A 403 -3.83 -7.40 -16.11
N GLN A 404 -3.35 -6.16 -16.29
CA GLN A 404 -2.03 -5.72 -15.83
C GLN A 404 -2.18 -5.08 -14.45
N CYS A 405 -1.33 -5.45 -13.50
CA CYS A 405 -1.30 -4.82 -12.18
C CYS A 405 0.06 -4.15 -11.97
N LEU A 406 0.06 -2.84 -11.76
CA LEU A 406 1.24 -2.03 -11.52
C LEU A 406 1.26 -1.65 -10.04
N HIS A 407 2.23 -2.15 -9.29
CA HIS A 407 2.50 -1.66 -7.95
C HIS A 407 3.47 -0.48 -8.05
N VAL A 408 3.06 0.72 -7.70
CA VAL A 408 3.79 1.96 -7.93
C VAL A 408 4.28 2.50 -6.60
N GLU A 409 5.58 2.50 -6.38
CA GLU A 409 6.16 3.17 -5.21
C GLU A 409 6.59 4.60 -5.53
N ILE A 410 6.09 5.54 -4.74
CA ILE A 410 6.30 6.97 -4.91
C ILE A 410 7.12 7.50 -3.73
N PRO A 411 8.37 7.97 -3.97
CA PRO A 411 9.18 8.58 -2.94
C PRO A 411 8.54 9.82 -2.32
N THR A 412 8.86 10.11 -1.06
CA THR A 412 8.38 11.29 -0.30
C THR A 412 8.52 12.62 -1.08
N ALA A 413 9.65 12.85 -1.76
CA ALA A 413 9.85 14.08 -2.52
C ALA A 413 8.83 14.25 -3.67
N VAL A 414 8.48 13.16 -4.34
CA VAL A 414 7.45 13.15 -5.39
C VAL A 414 6.06 13.36 -4.80
N ARG A 415 5.76 12.69 -3.68
CA ARG A 415 4.49 12.83 -2.94
C ARG A 415 4.23 14.29 -2.55
N ARG A 416 5.20 14.96 -1.91
CA ARG A 416 5.11 16.37 -1.53
C ARG A 416 4.83 17.30 -2.73
N LYS A 417 5.51 17.06 -3.86
CA LYS A 417 5.28 17.80 -5.10
C LYS A 417 3.84 17.63 -5.60
N MET A 418 3.28 16.41 -5.52
CA MET A 418 1.91 16.14 -5.98
C MET A 418 0.85 16.75 -5.06
N VAL A 419 1.06 16.72 -3.74
CA VAL A 419 0.18 17.40 -2.78
C VAL A 419 0.09 18.89 -3.12
N LEU A 420 1.22 19.56 -3.37
CA LEU A 420 1.24 20.98 -3.77
C LEU A 420 0.49 21.23 -5.08
N LYS A 421 0.67 20.37 -6.09
CA LYS A 421 -0.08 20.47 -7.35
C LYS A 421 -1.58 20.31 -7.14
N LEU A 422 -2.01 19.33 -6.35
CA LEU A 422 -3.42 19.09 -6.04
C LEU A 422 -4.03 20.33 -5.35
N ARG A 423 -3.33 20.90 -4.35
CA ARG A 423 -3.79 22.12 -3.67
C ARG A 423 -3.91 23.31 -4.62
N SER A 424 -2.98 23.48 -5.57
CA SER A 424 -3.10 24.52 -6.61
C SER A 424 -4.38 24.34 -7.43
N LEU A 425 -4.66 23.11 -7.89
CA LEU A 425 -5.87 22.81 -8.65
C LEU A 425 -7.14 23.03 -7.82
N GLU A 426 -7.13 22.70 -6.53
CA GLU A 426 -8.25 22.96 -5.61
C GLU A 426 -8.51 24.47 -5.47
N ILE A 427 -7.47 25.29 -5.34
CA ILE A 427 -7.56 26.75 -5.24
C ILE A 427 -8.09 27.35 -6.55
N GLU A 428 -7.50 26.98 -7.69
CA GLU A 428 -7.93 27.45 -9.01
C GLU A 428 -9.41 27.13 -9.24
N SER A 429 -9.83 25.89 -8.96
CA SER A 429 -11.24 25.47 -9.08
C SER A 429 -12.16 26.30 -8.18
N SER A 430 -11.72 26.61 -6.95
CA SER A 430 -12.47 27.47 -6.04
C SER A 430 -12.58 28.91 -6.55
N LEU A 431 -11.50 29.45 -7.13
CA LEU A 431 -11.51 30.80 -7.72
C LEU A 431 -12.45 30.89 -8.92
N TYR A 432 -12.36 29.92 -9.84
CA TYR A 432 -13.28 29.81 -10.98
C TYR A 432 -14.74 29.66 -10.52
N ALA A 433 -15.02 28.83 -9.52
CA ALA A 433 -16.36 28.68 -8.95
C ALA A 433 -16.88 29.96 -8.25
N SER A 434 -15.97 30.79 -7.74
CA SER A 434 -16.31 32.09 -7.12
C SER A 434 -16.47 33.24 -8.13
N GLY A 435 -16.19 33.01 -9.42
CA GLY A 435 -16.33 34.02 -10.48
C GLY A 435 -15.28 35.14 -10.43
N LEU A 436 -14.13 34.88 -9.79
CA LEU A 436 -12.97 35.79 -9.72
C LEU A 436 -11.98 35.55 -10.87
#